data_AF-A0AAJ6HKI9-F1
#
_entry.id   AF-A0AAJ6HKI9-F1
#
_cell.length_a   1.000
_cell.length_b   1.000
_cell.length_c   1.000
_cell.angle_alpha   90.00
_cell.angle_beta   90.00
_cell.angle_gamma   90.00
#
_symmetry.space_group_name_H-M   'P 1'
#
loop_
_entity.id
_entity.type
_entity.pdbx_description
1 polymer ?
#
loop_
_entity_poly.entity_id
_entity_poly.type
_entity_poly.pdbx_seq_one_letter_code
_entity_poly.pdbx_strand_id
1 'polypeptide(L)' 'MNIPIPPEPEDPNIDNPPLPPGEPAPVPEKEPPENDPPPVEEPPTTMPPVIGIQAWHSPSIQ' A
#
# COMPACT_ATOMS: atom_id res chain seq x y z
N MET A 1 13.88 -6.95 58.54
CA MET A 1 14.34 -5.63 58.05
C MET A 1 13.83 -5.48 56.63
N ASN A 2 13.08 -4.42 56.34
CA ASN A 2 12.65 -4.11 54.97
C ASN A 2 13.68 -3.13 54.41
N ILE A 3 14.52 -3.60 53.50
CA ILE A 3 15.52 -2.75 52.84
C ILE A 3 14.75 -1.89 51.83
N PRO A 4 14.83 -0.56 51.86
CA PRO A 4 14.15 0.26 50.87
C PRO A 4 14.65 -0.07 49.47
N ILE A 5 13.72 -0.19 48.51
CA ILE A 5 14.06 -0.40 47.11
C ILE A 5 14.68 0.91 46.59
N PRO A 6 15.82 0.84 45.87
CA PRO A 6 16.39 2.03 45.25
C PRO A 6 15.41 2.69 44.28
N PRO A 7 15.47 4.02 44.09
CA PRO A 7 14.66 4.69 43.09
C PRO A 7 15.02 4.20 41.69
N GLU A 8 14.03 4.22 40.79
CA GLU A 8 14.26 3.91 39.38
C GLU A 8 15.14 4.99 38.74
N PRO A 9 16.03 4.61 37.80
CA PRO A 9 16.76 5.59 36.99
C PRO A 9 15.80 6.48 36.21
N GLU A 10 16.15 7.76 36.05
CA GLU A 10 15.41 8.69 35.20
C GLU A 10 15.44 8.24 33.73
N ASP A 11 14.32 8.36 33.02
CA ASP A 11 14.25 8.01 31.59
C ASP A 11 14.92 9.13 30.76
N PRO A 12 15.97 8.83 29.98
CA PRO A 12 16.71 9.83 29.21
C PRO A 12 15.87 10.50 28.10
N ASN A 13 14.73 9.92 27.73
CA ASN A 13 13.86 10.43 26.68
C ASN A 13 12.78 11.40 27.19
N ILE A 14 12.73 11.68 28.51
CA ILE A 14 11.72 12.58 29.11
C ILE A 14 11.92 14.03 28.65
N ASP A 15 13.14 14.54 28.73
CA ASP A 15 13.44 15.92 28.34
C ASP A 15 13.88 16.05 26.88
N ASN A 16 14.43 14.99 26.29
CA ASN A 16 14.94 14.99 24.92
C ASN A 16 14.49 13.72 24.19
N PRO A 17 13.21 13.64 23.77
CA PRO A 17 12.72 12.52 23.00
C PRO A 17 13.49 12.41 21.68
N PRO A 18 13.67 11.19 21.14
CA PRO A 18 14.32 11.00 19.86
C PRO A 18 13.54 11.75 18.77
N LEU A 19 14.27 12.47 17.93
CA LEU A 19 13.67 13.10 16.76
C LEU A 19 13.12 12.04 15.81
N PRO A 20 12.02 12.32 15.09
CA PRO A 20 11.59 11.45 14.02
C PRO A 20 12.72 11.31 12.98
N PRO A 21 12.82 10.16 12.29
CA PRO A 21 13.73 10.05 11.16
C PRO A 21 13.44 11.17 10.16
N GLY A 22 14.50 11.77 9.63
CA GLY A 22 14.40 12.80 8.60
C GLY A 22 13.82 12.25 7.30
N GLU A 23 13.66 13.13 6.31
CA GLU A 23 13.25 12.73 4.98
C GLU A 23 14.27 11.72 4.39
N PRO A 24 13.78 10.70 3.67
CA PRO A 24 14.67 9.78 2.96
C PRO A 24 15.50 10.54 1.93
N ALA A 25 16.69 10.03 1.65
CA ALA A 25 17.55 10.58 0.61
C ALA A 25 16.80 10.62 -0.74
N PRO A 26 17.07 11.62 -1.60
CA PRO A 26 16.45 11.69 -2.92
C PRO A 26 16.79 10.44 -3.73
N VAL A 27 15.83 9.98 -4.52
CA VAL A 27 16.03 8.85 -5.44
C VAL A 27 17.06 9.29 -6.49
N PRO A 28 18.11 8.47 -6.77
CA PRO A 28 19.04 8.78 -7.85
C PRO A 28 18.32 8.97 -9.19
N GLU A 29 18.71 9.99 -9.95
CA GLU A 29 18.24 10.16 -11.31
C GLU A 29 18.65 8.94 -12.14
N LYS A 30 17.67 8.33 -12.79
CA LYS A 30 17.90 7.27 -13.78
C LYS A 30 17.71 7.89 -15.15
N GLU A 31 18.58 7.53 -16.09
CA GLU A 31 18.33 7.84 -17.49
C GLU A 31 17.00 7.20 -17.91
N PRO A 32 16.21 7.89 -18.76
CA PRO A 32 15.06 7.28 -19.40
C PRO A 32 15.48 5.99 -20.12
N PRO A 33 14.56 5.01 -20.27
CA PRO A 33 14.83 3.86 -21.13
C PRO A 33 15.22 4.33 -22.54
N GLU A 34 16.23 3.68 -23.15
CA GLU A 34 16.70 4.00 -24.51
C GLU A 34 15.65 3.75 -25.60
N ASN A 35 14.65 2.89 -25.31
CA ASN A 35 13.60 2.53 -26.25
C ASN A 35 12.35 3.37 -26.04
N ASP A 36 11.68 3.72 -27.14
CA ASP A 36 10.35 4.31 -27.10
C ASP A 36 9.38 3.42 -26.32
N PRO A 37 8.45 4.02 -25.55
CA PRO A 37 7.38 3.26 -24.91
C PRO A 37 6.52 2.56 -25.97
N PRO A 38 5.89 1.43 -25.62
CA PRO A 38 4.93 0.80 -26.54
C PRO A 38 3.81 1.79 -26.89
N PRO A 39 3.19 1.66 -28.07
CA PRO A 39 2.00 2.43 -28.41
C PRO A 39 0.94 2.30 -27.32
N VAL A 40 0.32 3.41 -26.96
CA VAL A 40 -0.83 3.40 -26.05
C VAL A 40 -1.98 2.71 -26.77
N GLU A 41 -2.43 1.56 -26.25
CA GLU A 41 -3.65 0.91 -26.73
C GLU A 41 -4.86 1.68 -26.19
N GLU A 42 -5.77 2.06 -27.08
CA GLU A 42 -7.05 2.63 -26.65
C GLU A 42 -7.86 1.56 -25.92
N PRO A 43 -8.55 1.92 -24.81
CA PRO A 43 -9.46 0.98 -24.16
C PRO A 43 -10.53 0.54 -25.18
N PRO A 44 -11.05 -0.69 -25.07
CA PRO A 44 -12.11 -1.15 -25.95
C PRO A 44 -13.31 -0.20 -25.84
N THR A 45 -13.70 0.40 -26.96
CA THR A 45 -14.89 1.28 -27.06
C THR A 45 -16.19 0.47 -27.12
N THR A 46 -16.07 -0.83 -27.38
CA THR A 46 -17.19 -1.76 -27.41
C THR A 46 -17.43 -2.32 -26.02
N MET A 47 -18.65 -2.16 -25.52
CA MET A 47 -19.07 -2.83 -24.30
C MET A 47 -19.10 -4.34 -24.57
N PRO A 48 -18.45 -5.18 -23.73
CA PRO A 48 -18.55 -6.62 -23.90
C PRO A 48 -20.03 -7.03 -23.87
N PRO A 49 -20.43 -8.04 -24.66
CA PRO A 49 -21.82 -8.48 -24.67
C PRO A 49 -22.20 -8.87 -23.25
N VAL A 50 -23.26 -8.25 -22.72
CA VAL A 50 -23.89 -8.69 -21.48
C VAL A 50 -24.54 -10.03 -21.82
N ILE A 51 -23.79 -11.12 -21.62
CA ILE A 51 -24.38 -12.46 -21.55
C ILE A 51 -25.18 -12.46 -20.25
N GLY A 52 -26.41 -11.94 -20.36
CA GLY A 52 -27.36 -11.93 -19.27
C GLY A 52 -27.49 -13.36 -18.75
N ILE A 53 -27.37 -13.48 -17.43
CA ILE A 53 -27.95 -14.41 -16.46
C ILE A 53 -29.30 -15.09 -16.84
N GLN A 54 -29.48 -15.52 -18.08
CA GLN A 54 -30.59 -16.35 -18.55
C GLN A 54 -30.34 -17.84 -18.32
N ALA A 55 -29.18 -18.21 -17.76
CA ALA A 55 -28.87 -19.58 -17.35
C ALA A 55 -29.59 -20.04 -16.07
N TRP A 56 -30.46 -19.21 -15.46
CA TRP A 56 -31.20 -19.56 -14.25
C TRP A 56 -32.69 -19.82 -14.44
N HIS A 57 -33.22 -19.68 -15.65
CA HIS A 57 -34.57 -20.17 -15.93
C HIS A 57 -34.50 -21.64 -16.35
N SER A 58 -34.25 -22.50 -15.36
CA SER A 58 -34.58 -23.92 -15.46
C SER A 58 -36.07 -24.03 -15.80
N PRO A 59 -36.48 -24.65 -16.92
CA PRO A 59 -37.85 -25.10 -17.03
C PRO A 59 -38.03 -26.22 -16.01
N SER A 60 -38.71 -25.92 -14.90
CA SER A 60 -39.26 -26.95 -14.04
C SER A 60 -40.28 -27.72 -14.88
N ILE A 61 -39.87 -28.84 -15.46
CA ILE A 61 -40.78 -29.78 -16.08
C ILE A 61 -41.63 -30.36 -14.96
N GLN A 62 -42.93 -30.08 -15.05
CA GLN A 62 -43.98 -30.59 -14.19
C GLN A 62 -44.44 -31.96 -14.71
#